data_AF-A0A497L7N8-F1
#
_entry.id   AF-A0A497L7N8-F1
#
_cell.length_a   1.000
_cell.length_b   1.000
_cell.length_c   1.000
_cell.angle_alpha   90.00
_cell.angle_beta   90.00
_cell.angle_gamma   90.00
#
_symmetry.space_group_name_H-M   'P 1'
#
loop_
_entity.id
_entity.type
_entity.pdbx_description
1 polymer ?
#
loop_
_entity_poly.entity_id
_entity_poly.type
_entity_poly.pdbx_seq_one_letter_code
_entity_poly.pdbx_strand_id
1 'polypeptide(L)'
;MELTPEEEEEMIRKIARKIHKYGMEVATILFLESIKPLTYIGSQMGRFFISPFLPALGEGIGRGGEKFFMVFEKRENVEKLLAMLEELAKEEPQPEQPEKTENEPDAPPPQKKGWRRLLPF
;
A
#
# COMPACT_ATOMS: atom_id res chain seq x y z
N MET A 1 -2.71 20.72 -12.97
CA MET A 1 -3.86 21.25 -12.21
C MET A 1 -3.50 21.12 -10.74
N GLU A 2 -3.65 22.17 -9.95
CA GLU A 2 -3.52 22.06 -8.48
C GLU A 2 -4.73 21.27 -7.95
N LEU A 3 -4.49 20.30 -7.07
CA LEU A 3 -5.55 19.53 -6.40
C LEU A 3 -6.04 20.31 -5.17
N THR A 4 -7.34 20.28 -4.90
CA THR A 4 -7.87 20.87 -3.67
C THR A 4 -7.52 19.99 -2.46
N PRO A 5 -7.42 20.55 -1.24
CA PRO A 5 -7.17 19.76 -0.04
C PRO A 5 -8.14 18.58 0.13
N GLU A 6 -9.40 18.77 -0.25
CA GLU A 6 -10.44 17.74 -0.19
C GLU A 6 -10.19 16.60 -1.18
N GLU A 7 -9.75 16.91 -2.41
CA GLU A 7 -9.39 15.92 -3.41
C GLU A 7 -8.17 15.09 -2.97
N GLU A 8 -7.19 15.72 -2.34
CA GLU A 8 -6.03 15.03 -1.77
C GLU A 8 -6.46 14.08 -0.66
N GLU A 9 -7.32 14.53 0.24
CA GLU A 9 -7.80 13.73 1.35
C GLU A 9 -8.68 12.57 0.90
N GLU A 10 -9.52 12.77 -0.11
CA GLU A 10 -10.29 11.68 -0.73
C GLU A 10 -9.37 10.63 -1.36
N MET A 11 -8.31 11.06 -2.04
CA MET A 11 -7.31 10.16 -2.62
C MET A 11 -6.60 9.34 -1.54
N ILE A 12 -6.14 9.99 -0.46
CA ILE A 12 -5.48 9.33 0.67
C ILE A 12 -6.41 8.28 1.27
N ARG A 13 -7.67 8.63 1.57
CA ARG A 13 -8.69 7.70 2.07
C ARG A 13 -8.89 6.49 1.15
N LYS A 14 -8.99 6.74 -0.16
CA LYS A 14 -9.19 5.67 -1.15
C LYS A 14 -8.02 4.70 -1.17
N ILE A 15 -6.79 5.20 -1.02
CA ILE A 15 -5.58 4.40 -1.00
C ILE A 15 -5.47 3.60 0.30
N ALA A 16 -5.69 4.25 1.45
CA ALA A 16 -5.69 3.58 2.75
C ALA A 16 -6.69 2.42 2.79
N ARG A 17 -7.93 2.64 2.34
CA ARG A 17 -8.96 1.58 2.23
C ARG A 17 -8.55 0.46 1.30
N LYS A 18 -7.86 0.77 0.19
CA LYS A 18 -7.40 -0.25 -0.75
C LYS A 18 -6.29 -1.10 -0.13
N ILE A 19 -5.33 -0.48 0.57
CA ILE A 19 -4.27 -1.17 1.30
C ILE A 19 -4.86 -2.08 2.39
N HIS A 20 -5.79 -1.54 3.19
CA HIS A 20 -6.49 -2.28 4.24
C HIS A 20 -7.29 -3.48 3.71
N LYS A 21 -8.02 -3.29 2.61
CA LYS A 21 -8.71 -4.39 1.91
C LYS A 21 -7.78 -5.56 1.53
N TYR A 22 -6.49 -5.32 1.34
CA TYR A 22 -5.50 -6.35 1.01
C TYR A 22 -4.68 -6.83 2.22
N GLY A 23 -4.92 -6.32 3.43
CA GLY A 23 -4.17 -6.68 4.65
C GLY A 23 -2.69 -6.30 4.58
N MET A 24 -2.37 -5.17 3.92
CA MET A 24 -1.00 -4.72 3.66
C MET A 24 -0.56 -3.51 4.49
N GLU A 25 -1.29 -3.12 5.52
CA GLU A 25 -1.07 -1.93 6.34
C GLU A 25 0.29 -1.98 7.01
N VAL A 26 0.59 -3.05 7.75
CA VAL A 26 1.86 -3.21 8.47
C VAL A 26 3.06 -3.16 7.51
N ALA A 27 2.99 -3.90 6.40
CA ALA A 27 4.04 -3.90 5.39
C ALA A 27 4.21 -2.51 4.75
N THR A 28 3.10 -1.82 4.48
CA THR A 28 3.12 -0.48 3.90
C THR A 28 3.65 0.56 4.89
N ILE A 29 3.25 0.51 6.16
CA ILE A 29 3.75 1.38 7.24
C ILE A 29 5.26 1.24 7.36
N LEU A 30 5.77 0.01 7.46
CA LEU A 30 7.21 -0.25 7.54
C LEU A 30 7.97 0.27 6.32
N PHE A 31 7.41 0.07 5.12
CA PHE A 31 8.00 0.59 3.89
C PHE A 31 8.04 2.14 3.90
N LEU A 32 6.92 2.79 4.20
CA LEU A 32 6.82 4.25 4.21
C LEU A 32 7.74 4.88 5.27
N GLU A 33 7.82 4.29 6.47
CA GLU A 33 8.75 4.71 7.52
C GLU A 33 10.22 4.56 7.07
N SER A 34 10.57 3.48 6.37
CA SER A 34 11.94 3.27 5.88
C SER A 34 12.40 4.33 4.88
N ILE A 35 11.46 4.92 4.13
CA ILE A 35 11.72 5.97 3.14
C ILE A 35 11.35 7.37 3.62
N LYS A 36 10.84 7.54 4.85
CA LYS A 36 10.54 8.87 5.42
C LYS A 36 11.70 9.85 5.31
N PRO A 37 12.97 9.49 5.59
CA PRO A 37 14.11 10.40 5.44
C PRO A 37 14.25 10.97 4.02
N LEU A 38 13.83 10.23 2.99
CA LEU A 38 13.91 10.66 1.59
C LEU A 38 12.82 11.68 1.24
N THR A 39 11.69 11.71 1.96
CA THR A 39 10.62 12.69 1.68
C THR A 39 11.08 14.14 1.95
N TYR A 40 12.04 14.35 2.85
CA TYR A 40 12.67 15.66 3.06
C TYR A 40 13.45 16.17 1.83
N ILE A 41 13.94 15.26 0.98
CA ILE A 41 14.69 15.56 -0.25
C ILE A 41 13.80 15.35 -1.50
N GLY A 42 12.52 15.01 -1.29
CA GLY A 42 11.65 14.34 -2.25
C GLY A 42 11.10 15.19 -3.39
N SER A 43 10.92 16.51 -3.23
CA SER A 43 10.36 17.34 -4.31
C SER A 43 11.30 17.45 -5.52
N GLN A 44 12.61 17.52 -5.28
CA GLN A 44 13.61 17.58 -6.35
C GLN A 44 14.11 16.20 -6.76
N MET A 45 14.36 15.30 -5.80
CA MET A 45 14.81 13.94 -6.10
C MET A 45 13.69 13.08 -6.68
N GLY A 46 12.46 13.15 -6.17
CA GLY A 46 11.34 12.36 -6.70
C GLY A 46 11.13 12.61 -8.19
N ARG A 47 11.19 13.86 -8.64
CA ARG A 47 11.12 14.20 -10.06
C ARG A 47 12.34 13.70 -10.84
N PHE A 48 13.55 13.89 -10.32
CA PHE A 48 14.79 13.46 -10.98
C PHE A 48 14.92 11.93 -11.09
N PHE A 49 14.52 11.19 -10.07
CA PHE A 49 14.62 9.73 -10.02
C PHE A 49 13.43 9.04 -10.69
N ILE A 50 12.22 9.63 -10.69
CA ILE A 50 11.06 9.00 -11.33
C ILE A 50 10.95 9.37 -12.81
N SER A 51 11.34 10.59 -13.21
CA SER A 51 11.22 11.07 -14.60
C SER A 51 11.83 10.13 -15.65
N PRO A 52 13.02 9.52 -15.47
CA PRO A 52 13.60 8.60 -16.44
C PRO A 52 12.78 7.32 -16.67
N PHE A 53 11.94 6.93 -15.71
CA PHE A 53 11.15 5.71 -15.76
C PHE A 53 9.71 5.96 -16.20
N LEU A 54 9.23 7.21 -16.22
CA LEU A 54 7.88 7.56 -16.68
C LEU A 54 7.52 6.98 -18.07
N PRO A 55 8.42 6.98 -19.08
CA PRO A 55 8.11 6.36 -20.38
C PRO A 55 7.87 4.84 -20.30
N ALA A 56 8.53 4.16 -19.36
CA ALA A 56 8.41 2.71 -19.17
C ALA A 56 7.14 2.31 -18.40
N LEU A 57 6.55 3.26 -17.65
CA LEU A 57 5.38 3.02 -16.81
C LEU A 57 4.06 3.04 -17.62
N GLY A 58 4.07 3.48 -18.88
CA GLY A 58 2.96 3.40 -19.83
C GLY A 58 1.92 4.53 -19.73
N GLU A 59 1.11 4.71 -20.78
CA GLU A 59 0.12 5.80 -20.92
C GLU A 59 -0.99 5.80 -19.85
N GLY A 60 -1.22 4.65 -19.18
CA GLY A 60 -2.20 4.51 -18.10
C GLY A 60 -1.86 5.33 -16.83
N ILE A 61 -0.60 5.72 -16.66
CA ILE A 61 -0.12 6.59 -15.56
C ILE A 61 -0.44 8.06 -15.84
N GLY A 62 -0.79 8.43 -17.08
CA GLY A 62 -0.85 9.82 -17.53
C GLY A 62 -1.86 10.72 -16.81
N ARG A 63 -2.98 10.19 -16.27
CA ARG A 63 -3.96 11.01 -15.51
C ARG A 63 -4.12 10.60 -14.04
N GLY A 64 -4.16 9.29 -13.76
CA GLY A 64 -4.30 8.77 -12.40
C GLY A 64 -2.98 8.78 -11.63
N GLY A 65 -1.88 8.47 -12.32
CA GLY A 65 -0.53 8.46 -11.74
C GLY A 65 0.03 9.86 -11.51
N GLU A 66 -0.29 10.82 -12.38
CA GLU A 66 0.05 12.22 -12.15
C GLU A 66 -0.63 12.77 -10.88
N LYS A 67 -1.93 12.52 -10.70
CA LYS A 67 -2.64 12.87 -9.46
C LYS A 67 -2.06 12.19 -8.23
N PHE A 68 -1.74 10.89 -8.34
CA PHE A 68 -1.07 10.16 -7.26
C PHE A 68 0.27 10.81 -6.88
N PHE A 69 1.11 11.12 -7.87
CA PHE A 69 2.40 11.75 -7.65
C PHE A 69 2.25 13.12 -6.99
N MET A 70 1.33 13.97 -7.48
CA MET A 70 1.06 15.28 -6.91
C MET A 70 0.59 15.22 -5.44
N VAL A 71 -0.25 14.24 -5.08
CA VAL A 71 -0.72 14.06 -3.70
C VAL A 71 0.43 13.66 -2.77
N PHE A 72 1.25 12.67 -3.16
CA PHE A 72 2.30 12.11 -2.30
C PHE A 72 3.67 12.79 -2.42
N GLU A 73 3.82 13.79 -3.30
CA GLU A 73 4.95 14.72 -3.28
C GLU A 73 4.94 15.59 -2.01
N LYS A 74 3.75 15.88 -1.46
CA LYS A 74 3.58 16.58 -0.19
C LYS A 74 3.83 15.62 0.97
N ARG A 75 4.84 15.93 1.80
CA ARG A 75 5.19 15.12 2.98
C ARG A 75 4.00 14.96 3.92
N GLU A 76 3.22 16.00 4.10
CA GLU A 76 2.05 16.04 4.97
C GLU A 76 1.01 14.98 4.57
N ASN A 77 0.88 14.70 3.27
CA ASN A 77 -0.06 13.70 2.76
C ASN A 77 0.44 12.26 2.95
N VAL A 78 1.76 12.05 2.94
CA VAL A 78 2.37 10.78 3.33
C VAL A 78 2.15 10.51 4.82
N GLU A 79 2.34 11.52 5.67
CA GLU A 79 2.09 11.40 7.13
C GLU A 79 0.60 11.13 7.42
N LYS A 80 -0.33 11.79 6.71
CA LYS A 80 -1.77 11.51 6.81
C LYS A 80 -2.11 10.07 6.42
N LEU A 81 -1.52 9.56 5.33
CA LEU A 81 -1.72 8.17 4.92
C LEU A 81 -1.19 7.21 5.99
N LEU A 82 -0.01 7.47 6.53
CA LEU A 82 0.59 6.64 7.56
C LEU A 82 -0.29 6.56 8.81
N ALA A 83 -0.74 7.71 9.33
CA ALA A 83 -1.61 7.76 10.50
C ALA A 83 -2.92 6.98 10.28
N MET A 84 -3.53 7.11 9.09
CA MET A 84 -4.74 6.35 8.74
C MET A 84 -4.49 4.84 8.66
N LEU A 85 -3.35 4.42 8.12
CA LEU A 85 -2.97 3.00 8.08
C LEU A 85 -2.71 2.44 9.48
N GLU A 86 -2.11 3.22 10.37
CA GLU A 86 -1.88 2.83 11.78
C GLU A 86 -3.20 2.68 12.54
N GLU A 87 -4.20 3.51 12.26
CA GLU A 87 -5.56 3.35 12.80
C GLU A 87 -6.22 2.07 12.29
N LEU A 88 -6.24 1.87 10.97
CA LEU A 88 -6.82 0.67 10.36
C LEU A 88 -6.15 -0.62 10.83
N ALA A 89 -4.83 -0.61 11.03
CA ALA A 89 -4.08 -1.76 11.54
C ALA A 89 -4.40 -2.11 13.00
N LYS A 90 -4.92 -1.15 13.79
CA LYS A 90 -5.37 -1.40 15.18
C LYS A 90 -6.79 -1.96 15.24
N GLU A 91 -7.59 -1.74 14.20
CA GLU A 91 -9.00 -2.15 14.15
C GLU A 91 -9.19 -3.64 13.81
N GLU A 92 -8.20 -4.30 13.19
CA GLU A 92 -8.25 -5.75 12.98
C GLU A 92 -7.62 -6.53 14.14
N PRO A 93 -8.35 -7.49 14.77
CA PRO A 93 -7.67 -8.55 15.51
C PRO A 93 -6.81 -9.31 14.51
N GLN A 94 -5.51 -9.40 14.79
CA GLN A 94 -4.58 -10.24 14.02
C GLN A 94 -5.26 -11.59 13.77
N PRO A 95 -5.27 -12.11 12.53
CA PRO A 95 -5.84 -13.42 12.28
C PRO A 95 -5.15 -14.40 13.24
N GLU A 96 -5.95 -14.92 14.17
CA GLU A 96 -5.53 -15.94 15.11
C GLU A 96 -4.78 -16.99 14.31
N GLN A 97 -3.52 -17.25 14.71
CA GLN A 97 -2.86 -18.47 14.26
C GLN A 97 -3.86 -19.58 14.54
N PRO A 98 -4.25 -20.40 13.55
CA PRO A 98 -5.32 -21.36 13.76
C PRO A 98 -4.92 -22.25 14.94
N GLU A 99 -5.62 -22.08 16.07
CA GLU A 99 -5.57 -22.99 17.18
C GLU A 99 -5.84 -24.37 16.58
N LYS A 100 -4.86 -25.26 16.72
CA LYS A 100 -5.06 -26.66 16.34
C LYS A 100 -6.10 -27.21 17.31
N THR A 101 -7.37 -27.16 16.92
CA THR A 101 -8.42 -27.91 17.59
C THR A 101 -8.16 -29.38 17.26
N GLU A 102 -7.55 -30.10 18.18
CA GLU A 102 -7.15 -31.52 18.08
C GLU A 102 -8.33 -32.52 18.03
N ASN A 103 -9.55 -32.10 17.68
CA ASN A 103 -10.73 -32.94 17.78
C ASN A 103 -11.61 -32.88 16.53
N GLU A 104 -11.14 -33.46 15.43
CA GLU A 104 -12.00 -33.98 14.35
C GLU A 104 -11.22 -35.06 13.57
N PRO A 105 -11.51 -36.36 13.75
CA PRO A 105 -11.04 -37.38 12.84
C PRO A 105 -11.93 -37.36 11.59
N ASP A 106 -11.31 -37.36 10.41
CA ASP A 106 -11.91 -37.55 9.07
C ASP A 106 -12.46 -36.34 8.29
N ALA A 107 -11.97 -35.12 8.50
CA ALA A 107 -12.04 -34.10 7.46
C ALA A 107 -10.81 -34.21 6.52
N PRO A 108 -10.97 -34.43 5.19
CA PRO A 108 -9.83 -34.41 4.27
C PRO A 108 -9.16 -33.03 4.32
N PRO A 109 -7.81 -32.98 4.36
CA PRO A 109 -7.10 -31.72 4.59
C PRO A 109 -7.48 -30.69 3.52
N PRO A 110 -7.71 -29.42 3.90
CA PRO A 110 -8.06 -28.38 2.94
C PRO A 110 -6.97 -28.31 1.87
N GLN A 111 -7.35 -28.53 0.61
CA GLN A 111 -6.42 -28.48 -0.51
C GLN A 111 -5.85 -27.07 -0.60
N LYS A 112 -4.63 -26.92 -0.08
CA LYS A 112 -3.81 -25.72 -0.26
C LYS A 112 -3.61 -25.53 -1.76
N LYS A 113 -4.37 -24.64 -2.39
CA LYS A 113 -4.03 -24.11 -3.72
C LYS A 113 -2.87 -23.13 -3.54
N GLY A 114 -1.71 -23.72 -3.25
CA GLY A 114 -0.45 -23.01 -3.13
C GLY A 114 -0.02 -22.49 -4.49
N TRP A 115 0.54 -21.29 -4.47
CA TRP A 115 1.20 -20.55 -5.55
C TRP A 115 2.29 -21.36 -6.29
N ARG A 116 2.61 -22.56 -5.76
CA ARG A 116 3.47 -23.59 -6.36
C ARG A 116 2.99 -24.11 -7.73
N ARG A 117 1.76 -23.80 -8.16
CA ARG A 117 1.32 -24.09 -9.54
C ARG A 117 1.82 -23.07 -10.58
N LEU A 118 2.38 -21.94 -10.15
CA LEU A 118 2.85 -20.85 -11.04
C LEU A 118 4.38 -20.80 -11.18
N LEU A 119 5.11 -21.73 -10.55
CA LEU A 119 6.57 -21.81 -10.64
C LEU A 119 6.95 -23.08 -11.40
N PRO A 120 7.58 -22.97 -12.59
CA PRO A 120 8.14 -24.12 -13.29
C PRO A 120 9.55 -24.36 -12.73
N PHE A 121 9.66 -25.26 -11.77
CA PHE A 121 10.91 -25.92 -11.44
C PHE A 121 10.70 -27.42 -11.54
#